data_AF-A0A698H9S6-F1
#
_entry.id   AF-A0A698H9S6-F1
#
_cell.length_a   1.000
_cell.length_b   1.000
_cell.length_c   1.000
_cell.angle_alpha   90.00
_cell.angle_beta   90.00
_cell.angle_gamma   90.00
#
_symmetry.space_group_name_H-M   'P 1'
#
loop_
_entity.id
_entity.type
_entity.pdbx_description
1 polymer ?
#
loop_
_entity_poly.entity_id
_entity_poly.type
_entity_poly.pdbx_seq_one_letter_code
_entity_poly.pdbx_strand_id
1 'polypeptide(L)' 'MIGRDFLYSIHKDKKSIYLFCENKSIIDCQSIYEELYKLEATTDFTFEELQSYQAYIFLNSTLLTG' A
#
# COMPACT_ATOMS: atom_id res chain seq x y z
N MET A 1 9.17 -2.00 17.85
CA MET A 1 9.38 -1.27 16.58
C MET A 1 9.29 -2.28 15.47
N ILE A 2 8.12 -2.39 14.83
CA ILE A 2 7.89 -3.25 13.67
C ILE A 2 8.42 -2.45 12.48
N GLY A 3 9.44 -2.99 11.80
CA GLY A 3 10.05 -2.38 10.63
C GLY A 3 9.03 -2.27 9.50
N ARG A 4 9.10 -1.16 8.76
CA ARG A 4 8.32 -0.95 7.54
C ARG A 4 8.88 -1.86 6.46
N ASP A 5 8.43 -3.10 6.43
CA ASP A 5 8.99 -4.14 5.55
C ASP A 5 8.29 -4.22 4.19
N PHE A 6 7.60 -3.17 3.75
CA PHE A 6 6.97 -3.14 2.43
C PHE A 6 7.16 -1.79 1.73
N LEU A 7 7.37 -1.85 0.41
CA LEU A 7 7.36 -0.71 -0.48
C LEU A 7 5.96 -0.52 -1.04
N TYR A 8 5.62 0.68 -1.49
CA TYR A 8 4.36 0.89 -2.19
C TYR A 8 4.52 1.76 -3.44
N SER A 9 3.58 1.61 -4.37
CA SER A 9 3.45 2.48 -5.54
C SER A 9 1.97 2.76 -5.83
N ILE A 10 1.65 4.01 -6.15
CA ILE A 10 0.27 4.44 -6.44
C ILE A 10 0.15 4.74 -7.93
N HIS A 11 -0.78 4.07 -8.58
CA HIS A 11 -1.10 4.22 -10.00
C HIS A 11 -2.45 4.94 -10.15
N LYS A 12 -2.41 6.27 -10.33
CA LYS A 12 -3.61 7.14 -10.47
C LYS A 12 -4.53 6.70 -11.61
N ASP A 13 -3.94 6.41 -12.76
CA ASP A 13 -4.62 6.00 -13.99
C ASP A 13 -5.44 4.71 -13.80
N LYS A 14 -4.91 3.79 -13.00
CA LYS A 14 -5.52 2.47 -12.74
C LYS A 14 -6.33 2.42 -11.44
N LYS A 15 -6.39 3.53 -10.69
CA LYS A 15 -6.90 3.56 -9.30
C LYS A 15 -6.39 2.38 -8.48
N SER A 16 -5.08 2.14 -8.53
CA SER A 16 -4.46 0.96 -7.93
C SER A 16 -3.32 1.34 -6.99
N ILE A 17 -3.22 0.65 -5.86
CA ILE A 17 -2.13 0.76 -4.89
C ILE A 17 -1.41 -0.59 -4.87
N TYR A 18 -0.13 -0.61 -5.21
CA TYR A 18 0.69 -1.81 -5.19
C TYR A 18 1.54 -1.82 -3.92
N LEU A 19 1.40 -2.87 -3.13
CA LEU A 19 2.13 -3.11 -1.89
C LEU A 19 3.12 -4.25 -2.15
N PHE A 20 4.41 -3.97 -2.06
CA PHE A 20 5.50 -4.91 -2.34
C PHE A 20 6.13 -5.36 -1.04
N CYS A 21 5.96 -6.64 -0.72
CA CYS A 21 6.51 -7.28 0.47
C CYS A 21 7.73 -8.14 0.11
N GLU A 22 8.79 -8.05 0.92
CA GLU A 22 10.04 -8.81 0.77
C GLU A 22 10.37 -9.61 2.03
N ASN A 23 10.59 -10.92 1.88
CA ASN A 23 11.13 -11.85 2.89
C ASN A 23 10.84 -11.55 4.38
N LYS A 24 9.82 -12.24 4.94
CA LYS A 24 9.33 -12.10 6.32
C LYS A 24 8.61 -10.78 6.65
N SER A 25 8.32 -9.94 5.65
CA SER A 25 7.42 -8.80 5.86
C SER A 25 6.12 -9.23 6.52
N ILE A 26 5.73 -8.49 7.55
CA ILE A 26 4.40 -8.56 8.11
C ILE A 26 3.66 -7.33 7.61
N ILE A 27 2.54 -7.57 6.95
CA ILE A 27 1.63 -6.51 6.53
C ILE A 27 0.26 -6.78 7.15
N ASP A 28 -0.28 -5.77 7.82
CA ASP A 28 -1.59 -5.79 8.44
C ASP A 28 -2.39 -4.55 7.99
N CYS A 29 -3.71 -4.60 8.16
CA CYS A 29 -4.60 -3.54 7.71
C CYS A 29 -4.30 -2.18 8.36
N GLN A 30 -3.85 -2.15 9.63
CA GLN A 30 -3.52 -0.92 10.33
C GLN A 30 -2.24 -0.30 9.75
N SER A 31 -1.21 -1.12 9.52
CA SER A 31 0.04 -0.68 8.89
C SER A 31 -0.20 -0.08 7.49
N ILE A 32 -1.11 -0.67 6.70
CA ILE A 32 -1.53 -0.11 5.40
C ILE A 32 -2.22 1.25 5.60
N TYR A 33 -3.19 1.32 6.50
CA TYR A 33 -3.95 2.54 6.78
C TYR A 33 -3.05 3.71 7.19
N GLU A 34 -2.11 3.48 8.11
CA GLU A 34 -1.21 4.51 8.61
C GLU A 34 -0.26 5.06 7.52
N GLU A 35 0.21 4.22 6.61
CA GLU A 35 1.02 4.67 5.47
C GLU A 35 0.19 5.44 4.44
N LEU A 36 -1.04 5.01 4.15
CA LEU A 36 -1.95 5.78 3.28
C LEU A 36 -2.34 7.14 3.87
N TYR A 37 -2.48 7.24 5.19
CA TYR A 37 -2.74 8.51 5.85
C TYR A 37 -1.55 9.47 5.76
N LYS A 38 -0.31 8.96 5.86
CA LYS A 38 0.90 9.78 5.64
C LYS A 38 1.01 10.28 4.20
N LEU A 39 0.49 9.51 3.24
CA LEU A 39 0.44 9.92 1.84
C LEU A 39 -0.46 11.14 1.64
N GLU A 40 -1.63 11.19 2.26
CA GLU A 40 -2.49 12.40 2.23
C GLU A 40 -1.74 13.65 2.70
N ALA A 41 -0.86 13.51 3.70
CA ALA A 41 -0.07 14.63 4.20
C ALA A 41 1.09 15.06 3.28
N THR A 42 1.46 14.25 2.29
CA THR A 42 2.68 14.44 1.47
C THR A 42 2.43 14.48 -0.04
N THR A 43 1.19 14.25 -0.47
CA THR A 43 0.80 14.16 -1.88
C THR A 43 -0.52 14.91 -2.11
N ASP A 44 -0.88 15.18 -3.37
CA ASP A 44 -2.16 15.83 -3.72
C ASP A 44 -3.38 14.90 -3.60
N PHE A 45 -3.24 13.74 -2.93
CA PHE A 45 -4.34 12.79 -2.74
C PHE A 45 -5.10 13.10 -1.45
N THR A 46 -6.42 13.02 -1.51
CA THR A 46 -7.22 12.94 -0.27
C THR A 46 -7.31 11.49 0.19
N PHE A 47 -7.47 11.28 1.49
CA PHE A 47 -7.68 9.93 2.02
C PHE A 47 -8.94 9.26 1.45
N GLU A 48 -10.01 10.04 1.24
CA GLU A 48 -11.25 9.58 0.62
C GLU A 48 -11.03 9.11 -0.83
N GLU A 49 -10.17 9.80 -1.59
CA GLU A 49 -9.78 9.34 -2.93
C GLU A 49 -9.07 7.98 -2.86
N LEU A 50 -8.11 7.82 -1.95
CA LEU A 50 -7.34 6.58 -1.79
C LEU A 50 -8.19 5.39 -1.35
N GLN A 51 -9.28 5.60 -0.61
CA GLN A 51 -10.23 4.53 -0.28
C GLN A 51 -10.92 3.92 -1.51
N SER A 52 -11.03 4.69 -2.60
CA SER A 52 -11.60 4.19 -3.86
C SER A 52 -10.61 3.35 -4.69
N TYR A 53 -9.34 3.27 -4.26
CA TYR A 53 -8.29 2.57 -4.98
C TYR A 53 -8.27 1.10 -4.55
N GLN A 54 -8.01 0.22 -5.52
CA GLN A 54 -7.83 -1.19 -5.24
C GLN A 54 -6.39 -1.48 -4.82
N ALA A 55 -6.22 -2.08 -3.64
CA ALA A 55 -4.92 -2.52 -3.15
C ALA A 55 -4.56 -3.91 -3.69
N TYR A 56 -3.32 -4.07 -4.13
CA TYR A 56 -2.74 -5.33 -4.61
C TYR A 56 -1.48 -5.63 -3.82
N ILE A 57 -1.36 -6.85 -3.30
CA ILE A 57 -0.19 -7.27 -2.52
C ILE A 57 0.68 -8.18 -3.38
N PHE A 58 1.95 -7.83 -3.51
CA PHE A 58 2.97 -8.58 -4.21
C PHE A 58 3.96 -9.14 -3.20
N LEU A 59 4.15 -10.47 -3.19
CA LEU A 59 5.21 -11.14 -2.43
C LEU A 59 6.28 -11.63 -3.40
N ASN A 60 7.53 -11.15 -3.27
CA ASN A 60 8.62 -11.50 -4.19
C ASN A 60 8.19 -11.35 -5.67
N SER A 61 7.60 -10.20 -6.01
CA SER A 61 7.05 -9.89 -7.34
C SER A 61 5.90 -10.76 -7.83
N THR A 62 5.36 -11.65 -7.00
CA THR A 62 4.19 -12.48 -7.30
C THR A 62 2.95 -11.82 -6.71
N LEU A 63 1.94 -11.56 -7.55
CA LEU A 63 0.65 -11.04 -7.08
C LEU A 63 -0.05 -12.12 -6.23
N LEU A 64 -0.40 -11.77 -4.99
CA LEU A 64 -1.22 -12.61 -4.13
C LEU A 64 -2.69 -12.40 -4.49
N THR A 65 -3.26 -13.39 -5.17
CA THR A 65 -4.70 -13.47 -5.42
C THR A 65 -5.28 -14.48 -4.45
N GLY A 66 -6.17 -14.03 -3.56
CA GLY A 66 -6.93 -14.92 -2.67
C GLY A 66 -7.84 -15.86 -3.42
#